data_AF-A0A5C7RC79-F1
#
_entry.id   AF-A0A5C7RC79-F1
#
_cell.length_a   1.000
_cell.length_b   1.000
_cell.length_c   1.000
_cell.angle_alpha   90.00
_cell.angle_beta   90.00
_cell.angle_gamma   90.00
#
_symmetry.space_group_name_H-M   'P 1'
#
loop_
_entity.id
_entity.type
_entity.pdbx_description
1 polymer ?
#
loop_
_entity_poly.entity_id
_entity_poly.type
_entity_poly.pdbx_seq_one_letter_code
_entity_poly.pdbx_strand_id
1 'polypeptide(L)'
;MTDSTNPDHHPYAPPQAPIAEQRATQPTPEFYVVSTGKFLLLFTATLGLYAVYWFYRHWQAYKFHHAAPIWPIPRALFSIFFTHSLTGRIETSLQASGRSVSSLSGMASLYVVFEIVSRISSRLANRSIGWPYTDIVSLLSIIPIGIALLWMQNAANRACADEKGLSNRTLTVANYLWIGLGLLLWALALFSLTLSPEDMASF
;
A
#
# COMPACT_ATOMS: atom_id res chain seq x y z
N MET A 1 -37.30 -10.29 -63.45
CA MET A 1 -36.52 -11.26 -62.65
C MET A 1 -35.55 -10.43 -61.82
N THR A 2 -35.96 -10.04 -60.63
CA THR A 2 -35.16 -9.25 -59.68
C THR A 2 -34.38 -10.24 -58.81
N ASP A 3 -33.05 -10.20 -58.83
CA ASP A 3 -32.27 -10.84 -57.78
C ASP A 3 -31.26 -9.83 -57.22
N SER A 4 -31.42 -9.61 -55.93
CA SER A 4 -30.82 -8.58 -55.11
C SER A 4 -29.43 -9.00 -54.65
N THR A 5 -28.41 -8.20 -54.97
CA THR A 5 -27.10 -8.29 -54.33
C THR A 5 -27.24 -7.95 -52.83
N ASN A 6 -27.27 -8.98 -52.00
CA ASN A 6 -27.23 -8.89 -50.53
C ASN A 6 -25.86 -8.34 -50.09
N PRO A 7 -25.75 -7.12 -49.51
CA PRO A 7 -24.47 -6.48 -49.25
C PRO A 7 -23.80 -6.87 -47.92
N ASP A 8 -24.37 -7.78 -47.12
CA ASP A 8 -23.99 -7.91 -45.70
C ASP A 8 -23.06 -9.08 -45.35
N HIS A 9 -22.38 -9.70 -46.32
CA HIS A 9 -21.42 -10.79 -46.00
C HIS A 9 -20.01 -10.24 -45.75
N HIS A 10 -19.74 -9.75 -44.54
CA HIS A 10 -18.40 -9.36 -44.09
C HIS A 10 -17.59 -10.60 -43.66
N PRO A 11 -16.60 -11.09 -44.44
CA PRO A 11 -15.87 -12.34 -44.15
C PRO A 11 -14.88 -12.20 -42.98
N TYR A 12 -14.69 -10.97 -42.49
CA TYR A 12 -13.78 -10.61 -41.40
C TYR A 12 -14.56 -9.89 -40.29
N ALA A 13 -15.51 -10.59 -39.67
CA ALA A 13 -15.98 -10.17 -38.35
C ALA A 13 -14.93 -10.60 -37.31
N PRO A 14 -14.33 -9.67 -36.55
CA PRO A 14 -13.38 -10.05 -35.50
C PRO A 14 -14.09 -10.95 -34.48
N PRO A 15 -13.44 -12.00 -33.96
CA PRO A 15 -14.04 -12.86 -32.95
C PRO A 15 -14.46 -11.99 -31.76
N GLN A 16 -15.76 -11.94 -31.46
CA GLN A 16 -16.25 -11.29 -30.25
C GLN A 16 -15.88 -12.15 -29.05
N ALA A 17 -14.61 -12.06 -28.63
CA ALA A 17 -14.17 -12.63 -27.39
C ALA A 17 -14.86 -11.86 -26.24
N PRO A 18 -15.50 -12.51 -25.26
CA PRO A 18 -16.18 -11.86 -24.12
C PRO A 18 -15.28 -11.09 -23.13
N ILE A 19 -14.13 -10.60 -23.58
CA ILE A 19 -13.04 -10.09 -22.72
C ILE A 19 -13.31 -8.64 -22.27
N ALA A 20 -14.16 -7.89 -22.99
CA ALA A 20 -14.43 -6.48 -22.69
C ALA A 20 -15.59 -6.24 -21.71
N GLU A 21 -16.63 -7.09 -21.70
CA GLU A 21 -17.84 -6.84 -20.88
C GLU A 21 -17.70 -7.29 -19.43
N GLN A 22 -16.90 -8.33 -19.13
CA GLN A 22 -16.73 -8.83 -17.76
C GLN A 22 -15.98 -7.87 -16.82
N ARG A 23 -15.24 -6.89 -17.36
CA ARG A 23 -14.50 -5.91 -16.54
C ARG A 23 -15.37 -4.70 -16.15
N ALA A 24 -16.50 -4.47 -16.84
CA ALA A 24 -17.34 -3.30 -16.65
C ALA A 24 -18.30 -3.41 -15.44
N THR A 25 -18.49 -4.59 -14.86
CA THR A 25 -19.54 -4.85 -13.85
C THR A 25 -19.02 -5.12 -12.44
N GLN A 26 -17.72 -5.08 -12.19
CA GLN A 26 -17.21 -5.19 -10.83
C GLN A 26 -17.23 -3.82 -10.17
N PRO A 27 -18.05 -3.61 -9.11
CA PRO A 27 -18.03 -2.34 -8.39
C PRO A 27 -16.61 -2.05 -7.92
N THR A 28 -16.12 -0.84 -8.18
CA THR A 28 -14.81 -0.41 -7.73
C THR A 28 -14.73 -0.58 -6.21
N PRO A 29 -13.74 -1.30 -5.66
CA PRO A 29 -13.70 -1.54 -4.23
C PRO A 29 -13.55 -0.22 -3.47
N GLU A 30 -14.25 -0.13 -2.33
CA GLU A 30 -14.25 1.07 -1.48
C GLU A 30 -12.85 1.42 -0.95
N PHE A 31 -12.06 0.38 -0.67
CA PHE A 31 -10.69 0.49 -0.16
C PHE A 31 -9.71 -0.29 -1.04
N TYR A 32 -8.42 -0.05 -0.86
CA TYR A 32 -7.40 -0.77 -1.58
C TYR A 32 -7.25 -2.21 -1.04
N VAL A 33 -7.63 -3.18 -1.87
CA VAL A 33 -7.49 -4.61 -1.57
C VAL A 33 -6.10 -5.09 -1.99
N VAL A 34 -5.40 -5.80 -1.11
CA VAL A 34 -4.12 -6.46 -1.40
C VAL A 34 -3.93 -7.67 -0.49
N SER A 35 -3.34 -8.75 -1.00
CA SER A 35 -3.06 -9.93 -0.19
C SER A 35 -2.01 -9.65 0.89
N THR A 36 -2.16 -10.29 2.05
CA THR A 36 -1.23 -10.19 3.19
C THR A 36 0.22 -10.46 2.77
N GLY A 37 0.45 -11.51 1.96
CA GLY A 37 1.78 -11.87 1.48
C GLY A 37 2.40 -10.82 0.56
N LYS A 38 1.62 -10.27 -0.39
CA LYS A 38 2.09 -9.20 -1.28
C LYS A 38 2.37 -7.92 -0.51
N PHE A 39 1.49 -7.57 0.44
CA PHE A 39 1.69 -6.42 1.31
C PHE A 39 3.00 -6.55 2.09
N LEU A 40 3.19 -7.66 2.80
CA LEU A 40 4.39 -7.88 3.62
C LEU A 40 5.66 -7.85 2.76
N LEU A 41 5.67 -8.55 1.63
CA LEU A 41 6.82 -8.57 0.73
C LEU A 41 7.18 -7.16 0.26
N LEU A 42 6.21 -6.37 -0.22
CA LEU A 42 6.48 -5.03 -0.71
C LEU A 42 6.86 -4.06 0.41
N PHE A 43 6.20 -4.16 1.56
CA PHE A 43 6.49 -3.33 2.73
C PHE A 43 7.90 -3.57 3.24
N THR A 44 8.32 -4.82 3.45
CA THR A 44 9.66 -5.14 3.95
C THR A 44 10.73 -4.89 2.89
N ALA A 45 10.50 -5.31 1.64
CA ALA A 45 11.48 -5.12 0.58
C ALA A 45 11.82 -3.63 0.37
N THR A 46 10.84 -2.73 0.54
CA THR A 46 11.03 -1.28 0.33
C THR A 46 11.37 -0.50 1.61
N LEU A 47 11.79 -1.17 2.69
CA LEU A 47 12.08 -0.53 3.99
C LEU A 47 10.92 0.35 4.50
N GLY A 48 9.68 -0.09 4.27
CA GLY A 48 8.48 0.62 4.67
C GLY A 48 8.01 1.73 3.73
N LEU A 49 8.78 2.11 2.70
CA LEU A 49 8.41 3.16 1.73
C LEU A 49 7.08 2.85 1.01
N TYR A 50 6.79 1.57 0.79
CA TYR A 50 5.51 1.12 0.24
C TYR A 50 4.29 1.63 1.04
N ALA A 51 4.43 1.99 2.32
CA ALA A 51 3.35 2.56 3.12
C ALA A 51 2.77 3.85 2.50
N VAL A 52 3.62 4.72 1.92
CA VAL A 52 3.15 5.95 1.27
C VAL A 52 2.25 5.62 0.08
N TYR A 53 2.70 4.72 -0.79
CA TYR A 53 1.89 4.23 -1.90
C TYR A 53 0.61 3.57 -1.42
N TRP A 54 0.69 2.77 -0.35
CA TRP A 54 -0.44 2.08 0.26
C TRP A 54 -1.53 3.06 0.73
N PHE A 55 -1.14 4.11 1.47
CA PHE A 55 -2.08 5.16 1.89
C PHE A 55 -2.69 5.88 0.68
N TYR A 56 -1.87 6.22 -0.31
CA TYR A 56 -2.35 6.84 -1.55
C TYR A 56 -3.43 5.99 -2.21
N ARG A 57 -3.20 4.68 -2.37
CA ARG A 57 -4.15 3.76 -3.00
C ARG A 57 -5.45 3.65 -2.22
N HIS A 58 -5.41 3.63 -0.89
CA HIS A 58 -6.61 3.66 -0.05
C HIS A 58 -7.41 4.95 -0.24
N TRP A 59 -6.77 6.10 -0.16
CA TRP A 59 -7.45 7.39 -0.35
C TRP A 59 -7.96 7.57 -1.78
N GLN A 60 -7.26 7.03 -2.77
CA GLN A 60 -7.69 7.04 -4.15
C GLN A 60 -8.93 6.17 -4.36
N ALA A 61 -8.93 4.93 -3.85
CA ALA A 61 -10.10 4.04 -3.91
C ALA A 61 -11.31 4.68 -3.22
N TYR A 62 -11.11 5.20 -2.01
CA TYR A 62 -12.16 5.84 -1.24
C TYR A 62 -12.75 7.07 -1.96
N LYS A 63 -11.88 7.89 -2.56
CA LYS A 63 -12.28 9.05 -3.37
C LYS A 63 -13.18 8.63 -4.52
N PHE A 64 -12.78 7.61 -5.29
CA PHE A 64 -13.55 7.16 -6.44
C PHE A 64 -14.89 6.56 -6.04
N HIS A 65 -14.92 5.72 -5.01
CA HIS A 65 -16.14 5.07 -4.54
C HIS A 65 -17.18 6.06 -4.00
N HIS A 66 -16.74 7.11 -3.28
CA HIS A 66 -17.64 8.07 -2.63
C HIS A 66 -17.79 9.41 -3.37
N ALA A 67 -17.14 9.57 -4.53
CA ALA A 67 -16.99 10.87 -5.20
C ALA A 67 -16.52 11.99 -4.24
N ALA A 68 -15.71 11.65 -3.24
CA ALA A 68 -15.36 12.58 -2.17
C ALA A 68 -14.40 13.68 -2.68
N PRO A 69 -14.57 14.96 -2.28
CA PRO A 69 -13.69 16.06 -2.69
C PRO A 69 -12.37 16.05 -1.90
N ILE A 70 -11.66 14.93 -1.90
CA ILE A 70 -10.41 14.72 -1.17
C ILE A 70 -9.22 14.60 -2.12
N TRP A 71 -8.03 14.90 -1.59
CA TRP A 71 -6.76 14.81 -2.32
C TRP A 71 -5.94 13.64 -1.77
N PRO A 72 -5.78 12.54 -2.53
CA PRO A 72 -5.10 11.35 -2.04
C PRO A 72 -3.61 11.53 -1.76
N ILE A 73 -2.90 12.30 -2.61
CA ILE A 73 -1.44 12.44 -2.54
C ILE A 73 -1.00 13.12 -1.24
N PRO A 74 -1.53 14.31 -0.85
CA PRO A 74 -1.15 14.92 0.42
C PRO A 74 -1.50 14.04 1.62
N ARG A 75 -2.66 13.37 1.60
CA ARG A 75 -3.06 12.48 2.69
C ARG A 75 -2.14 11.27 2.85
N ALA A 76 -1.50 10.83 1.77
CA ALA A 76 -0.53 9.75 1.80
C ALA A 76 0.83 10.20 2.33
N LEU A 77 1.32 11.38 1.91
CA LEU A 77 2.58 11.94 2.39
C LEU A 77 2.51 12.35 3.86
N PHE A 78 1.34 12.84 4.29
CA PHE A 78 1.04 13.25 5.65
C PHE A 78 0.21 12.19 6.40
N SER A 79 0.49 10.91 6.14
CA SER A 79 -0.25 9.76 6.69
C SER A 79 -0.47 9.87 8.19
N ILE A 80 0.53 10.33 8.96
CA ILE A 80 0.46 10.53 10.42
C ILE A 80 -0.84 11.26 10.86
N PHE A 81 -1.25 12.30 10.14
CA PHE A 81 -2.47 13.06 10.48
C PHE A 81 -3.76 12.39 9.99
N PHE A 82 -3.67 11.55 8.96
CA PHE A 82 -4.84 11.00 8.28
C PHE A 82 -5.10 9.52 8.59
N THR A 83 -4.19 8.79 9.24
CA THR A 83 -4.35 7.36 9.55
C THR A 83 -5.62 7.11 10.37
N HIS A 84 -5.87 7.88 11.43
CA HIS A 84 -7.10 7.74 12.23
C HIS A 84 -8.36 7.99 11.40
N SER A 85 -8.31 8.95 10.47
CA SER A 85 -9.44 9.21 9.56
C SER A 85 -9.68 8.03 8.61
N LEU A 86 -8.61 7.37 8.14
CA LEU A 86 -8.74 6.19 7.28
C LEU A 86 -9.32 5.00 8.06
N THR A 87 -8.79 4.71 9.25
CA THR A 87 -9.27 3.59 10.06
C THR A 87 -10.72 3.75 10.48
N GLY A 88 -11.15 4.97 10.86
CA GLY A 88 -12.54 5.24 11.19
C GLY A 88 -13.50 5.00 10.02
N ARG A 89 -13.08 5.31 8.79
CA ARG A 89 -13.85 5.01 7.57
C ARG A 89 -13.95 3.52 7.31
N ILE A 90 -12.86 2.77 7.48
CA ILE A 90 -12.85 1.30 7.35
C ILE A 90 -13.79 0.68 8.40
N GLU A 91 -13.73 1.13 9.65
CA GLU A 91 -14.63 0.68 10.72
C GLU A 91 -16.10 0.97 10.39
N THR A 92 -16.40 2.16 9.89
CA THR A 92 -17.78 2.55 9.50
C THR A 92 -18.32 1.66 8.39
N SER A 93 -17.51 1.39 7.35
CA SER A 93 -17.89 0.47 6.26
C SER A 93 -18.09 -0.95 6.76
N LEU A 94 -17.21 -1.43 7.65
CA LEU A 94 -17.34 -2.75 8.30
C LEU A 94 -18.65 -2.87 9.10
N GLN A 95 -18.97 -1.85 9.93
CA GLN A 95 -20.22 -1.80 10.69
C GLN A 95 -21.45 -1.80 9.77
N ALA A 96 -21.42 -1.00 8.69
CA ALA A 96 -22.50 -0.96 7.70
C ALA A 96 -22.72 -2.31 6.99
N SER A 97 -21.65 -3.10 6.83
CA SER A 97 -21.70 -4.46 6.27
C SER A 97 -22.10 -5.56 7.27
N GLY A 98 -22.40 -5.20 8.53
CA GLY A 98 -22.71 -6.15 9.61
C GLY A 98 -21.50 -6.92 10.15
N ARG A 99 -20.27 -6.53 9.76
CA ARG A 99 -19.02 -7.18 10.16
C ARG A 99 -18.33 -6.31 11.20
N SER A 100 -18.61 -6.55 12.48
CA SER A 100 -17.93 -5.80 13.55
C SER A 100 -16.47 -6.25 13.70
N VAL A 101 -15.57 -5.29 13.94
CA VAL A 101 -14.17 -5.53 14.32
C VAL A 101 -13.85 -4.75 15.58
N SER A 102 -12.88 -5.22 16.35
CA SER A 102 -12.28 -4.41 17.42
C SER A 102 -11.75 -3.11 16.83
N SER A 103 -11.79 -2.02 17.61
CA SER A 103 -11.38 -0.71 17.09
C SER A 103 -9.93 -0.74 16.58
N LEU A 104 -9.77 -0.30 15.34
CA LEU A 104 -8.51 -0.04 14.66
C LEU A 104 -7.77 1.18 15.22
N SER A 105 -8.41 1.99 16.08
CA SER A 105 -7.80 3.19 16.66
C SER A 105 -6.48 2.89 17.37
N GLY A 106 -6.38 1.76 18.08
CA GLY A 106 -5.14 1.33 18.73
C GLY A 106 -4.00 1.07 17.73
N MET A 107 -4.32 0.47 16.57
CA MET A 107 -3.33 0.24 15.51
C MET A 107 -2.93 1.54 14.80
N ALA A 108 -3.87 2.47 14.62
CA ALA A 108 -3.55 3.80 14.12
C ALA A 108 -2.58 4.55 15.06
N SER A 109 -2.82 4.51 16.37
CA SER A 109 -1.92 5.08 17.37
C SER A 109 -0.55 4.41 17.35
N LEU A 110 -0.50 3.08 17.27
CA LEU A 110 0.75 2.31 17.17
C LEU A 110 1.57 2.74 15.95
N TYR A 111 0.92 2.85 14.78
CA TYR A 111 1.54 3.36 13.56
C TYR A 111 2.11 4.77 13.77
N VAL A 112 1.29 5.70 14.28
CA VAL A 112 1.70 7.10 14.49
C VAL A 112 2.91 7.20 15.42
N VAL A 113 2.88 6.50 16.56
CA VAL A 113 3.97 6.53 17.55
C VAL A 113 5.27 6.02 16.93
N PHE A 114 5.27 4.85 16.29
CA PHE A 114 6.49 4.28 15.73
C PHE A 114 6.99 5.01 14.48
N GLU A 115 6.10 5.62 13.69
CA GLU A 115 6.48 6.49 12.58
C GLU A 115 7.21 7.74 13.10
N ILE A 116 6.74 8.35 14.19
CA ILE A 116 7.41 9.49 14.84
C ILE A 116 8.76 9.05 15.42
N VAL A 117 8.80 7.94 16.15
CA VAL A 117 10.06 7.37 16.71
C VAL A 117 11.08 7.11 15.61
N SER A 118 10.66 6.48 14.50
CA SER A 118 11.54 6.22 13.36
C SER A 118 12.09 7.50 12.75
N ARG A 119 11.24 8.52 12.55
CA ARG A 119 11.66 9.82 12.01
C ARG A 119 12.64 10.55 12.92
N ILE A 120 12.40 10.55 14.22
CA ILE A 120 13.32 11.16 15.20
C ILE A 120 14.66 10.41 15.19
N SER A 121 14.61 9.08 15.23
CA SER A 121 15.81 8.24 15.25
C SER A 121 16.66 8.44 13.99
N SER A 122 16.02 8.44 12.81
CA SER A 122 16.69 8.72 11.53
C SER A 122 17.30 10.13 11.50
N ARG A 123 16.66 11.14 12.09
CA ARG A 123 17.21 12.50 12.19
C ARG A 123 18.44 12.57 13.12
N LEU A 124 18.45 11.81 14.20
CA LEU A 124 19.61 11.71 15.10
C LEU A 124 20.77 10.94 14.44
N ALA A 125 20.47 9.82 13.78
CA ALA A 125 21.45 9.03 13.04
C ALA A 125 22.16 9.85 11.96
N ASN A 126 21.42 10.66 11.20
CA ASN A 126 21.99 11.57 10.19
C ASN A 126 22.94 12.64 10.77
N ARG A 127 22.89 12.88 12.09
CA ARG A 127 23.82 13.77 12.80
C ARG A 127 24.92 12.98 13.53
N SER A 128 25.02 11.67 13.28
CA SER A 128 25.89 10.73 13.98
C SER A 128 25.68 10.69 15.49
N ILE A 129 24.50 11.13 15.97
CA ILE A 129 24.17 11.13 17.39
C ILE A 129 23.60 9.76 17.75
N GLY A 130 24.23 9.08 18.71
CA GLY A 130 23.76 7.80 19.22
C GLY A 130 23.95 6.62 18.26
N TRP A 131 24.88 6.73 17.31
CA TRP A 131 25.29 5.62 16.46
C TRP A 131 25.90 4.48 17.30
N PRO A 132 25.62 3.20 17.01
CA PRO A 132 24.73 2.67 15.96
C PRO A 132 23.28 2.47 16.44
N TYR A 133 22.97 2.78 17.70
CA TYR A 133 21.66 2.49 18.29
C TYR A 133 20.50 3.20 17.59
N THR A 134 20.71 4.45 17.14
CA THR A 134 19.67 5.23 16.43
C THR A 134 19.32 4.64 15.06
N ASP A 135 20.28 4.07 14.34
CA ASP A 135 20.03 3.34 13.08
C ASP A 135 19.27 2.05 13.34
N ILE A 136 19.69 1.28 14.36
CA ILE A 136 19.03 0.04 14.75
C ILE A 136 17.58 0.31 15.15
N VAL A 137 17.32 1.36 15.96
CA VAL A 137 15.96 1.74 16.37
C VAL A 137 15.11 2.16 15.17
N SER A 138 15.66 2.92 14.22
CA SER A 138 14.94 3.30 13.01
C SER A 138 14.55 2.07 12.18
N LEU A 139 15.48 1.12 12.02
CA LEU A 139 15.25 -0.13 11.27
C LEU A 139 14.23 -1.03 11.98
N LEU A 140 14.37 -1.23 13.29
CA LEU A 140 13.46 -2.08 14.07
C LEU A 140 12.05 -1.49 14.18
N SER A 141 11.90 -0.17 14.08
CA SER A 141 10.57 0.48 14.07
C SER A 141 9.70 0.04 12.88
N ILE A 142 10.29 -0.50 11.80
CA ILE A 142 9.55 -1.05 10.66
C ILE A 142 8.64 -2.21 11.10
N ILE A 143 9.04 -3.00 12.10
CA ILE A 143 8.27 -4.17 12.56
C ILE A 143 6.89 -3.75 13.13
N PRO A 144 6.79 -2.93 14.19
CA PRO A 144 5.49 -2.50 14.72
C PRO A 144 4.67 -1.68 13.72
N ILE A 145 5.32 -0.89 12.86
CA ILE A 145 4.64 -0.18 11.75
C ILE A 145 3.98 -1.20 10.80
N GLY A 146 4.72 -2.23 10.39
CA GLY A 146 4.23 -3.28 9.52
C GLY A 146 3.08 -4.06 10.14
N ILE A 147 3.16 -4.39 11.43
CA ILE A 147 2.07 -5.04 12.18
C ILE A 147 0.81 -4.17 12.16
N ALA A 148 0.93 -2.89 12.52
CA ALA A 148 -0.19 -1.96 12.54
C ALA A 148 -0.87 -1.86 11.16
N LEU A 149 -0.08 -1.66 10.11
CA LEU A 149 -0.59 -1.55 8.74
C LEU A 149 -1.19 -2.86 8.23
N LEU A 150 -0.64 -4.02 8.62
CA LEU A 150 -1.20 -5.31 8.22
C LEU A 150 -2.58 -5.55 8.86
N TRP A 151 -2.74 -5.18 10.12
CA TRP A 151 -4.05 -5.21 10.80
C TRP A 151 -5.06 -4.31 10.09
N MET A 152 -4.67 -3.08 9.77
CA MET A 152 -5.51 -2.16 9.01
C MET A 152 -5.86 -2.70 7.60
N GLN A 153 -4.89 -3.33 6.91
CA GLN A 153 -5.12 -3.91 5.60
C GLN A 153 -6.10 -5.09 5.65
N ASN A 154 -5.97 -5.97 6.64
CA ASN A 154 -6.90 -7.10 6.80
C ASN A 154 -8.33 -6.62 7.06
N ALA A 155 -8.50 -5.55 7.84
CA ALA A 155 -9.80 -4.91 8.04
C ALA A 155 -10.36 -4.30 6.74
N ALA A 156 -9.52 -3.60 5.96
CA ALA A 156 -9.93 -3.04 4.67
C ALA A 156 -10.33 -4.12 3.65
N ASN A 157 -9.59 -5.22 3.60
CA ASN A 157 -9.90 -6.41 2.81
C ASN A 157 -11.28 -6.99 3.16
N ARG A 158 -11.58 -7.12 4.47
CA ARG A 158 -12.89 -7.58 4.96
C ARG A 158 -14.02 -6.60 4.63
N ALA A 159 -13.75 -5.29 4.69
CA ALA A 159 -14.71 -4.25 4.29
C ALA A 159 -15.13 -4.42 2.82
N CYS A 160 -14.17 -4.78 1.97
CA CYS A 160 -14.40 -5.02 0.54
C CYS A 160 -14.84 -6.46 0.20
N ALA A 161 -15.20 -7.29 1.19
CA ALA A 161 -15.58 -8.70 1.01
C ALA A 161 -14.52 -9.59 0.31
N ASP A 162 -13.23 -9.20 0.35
CA ASP A 162 -12.10 -9.99 -0.14
C ASP A 162 -11.07 -10.16 0.97
N GLU A 163 -11.41 -10.97 1.98
CA GLU A 163 -10.64 -11.10 3.23
C GLU A 163 -9.17 -11.50 2.99
N LYS A 164 -8.95 -12.35 1.99
CA LYS A 164 -7.61 -12.87 1.63
C LYS A 164 -6.87 -11.97 0.63
N GLY A 165 -7.53 -10.92 0.11
CA GLY A 165 -6.98 -10.01 -0.89
C GLY A 165 -6.61 -10.73 -2.20
N LEU A 166 -7.38 -11.75 -2.59
CA LEU A 166 -7.08 -12.60 -3.74
C LEU A 166 -7.13 -11.83 -5.06
N SER A 167 -7.98 -10.81 -5.13
CA SER A 167 -8.13 -9.94 -6.31
C SER A 167 -6.83 -9.20 -6.66
N ASN A 168 -5.93 -9.03 -5.70
CA ASN A 168 -4.65 -8.36 -5.87
C ASN A 168 -3.51 -9.13 -5.20
N ARG A 169 -3.38 -10.42 -5.54
CA ARG A 169 -2.29 -11.29 -5.05
C ARG A 169 -1.06 -11.34 -5.96
N THR A 170 -1.24 -11.08 -7.26
CA THR A 170 -0.18 -11.27 -8.26
C THR A 170 0.85 -10.14 -8.23
N LEU A 171 2.11 -10.49 -8.44
CA LEU A 171 3.18 -9.51 -8.58
C LEU A 171 3.24 -9.05 -10.04
N THR A 172 3.32 -7.74 -10.23
CA THR A 172 3.53 -7.11 -11.54
C THR A 172 5.00 -6.83 -11.75
N VAL A 173 5.41 -6.54 -12.99
CA VAL A 173 6.79 -6.11 -13.31
C VAL A 173 7.21 -4.91 -12.46
N ALA A 174 6.32 -3.93 -12.26
CA ALA A 174 6.58 -2.78 -11.40
C ALA A 174 6.91 -3.19 -9.96
N ASN A 175 6.26 -4.23 -9.41
CA ASN A 175 6.56 -4.72 -8.06
C ASN A 175 7.98 -5.30 -7.99
N TYR A 176 8.41 -6.04 -9.01
CA TYR A 176 9.78 -6.58 -9.06
C TYR A 176 10.83 -5.46 -9.15
N LEU A 177 10.56 -4.40 -9.92
CA LEU A 177 11.44 -3.22 -9.96
C LEU A 177 11.57 -2.56 -8.59
N TRP A 178 10.45 -2.37 -7.87
CA TRP A 178 10.45 -1.83 -6.51
C TRP A 178 11.18 -2.73 -5.51
N ILE A 179 11.04 -4.06 -5.64
CA ILE A 179 11.79 -5.02 -4.81
C ILE A 179 13.29 -4.88 -5.10
N GLY A 180 13.71 -4.83 -6.36
CA GLY A 180 15.13 -4.66 -6.72
C GLY A 180 15.72 -3.36 -6.15
N LEU A 181 15.01 -2.23 -6.29
CA LEU A 181 15.43 -0.97 -5.69
C LEU A 181 15.48 -1.04 -4.16
N GLY A 182 14.49 -1.68 -3.54
CA GLY A 182 14.44 -1.87 -2.10
C GLY A 182 15.59 -2.71 -1.56
N LEU A 183 15.97 -3.79 -2.26
CA LEU A 183 17.13 -4.62 -1.90
C LEU A 183 18.45 -3.83 -1.97
N LEU A 184 18.57 -2.91 -2.93
CA LEU A 184 19.71 -1.98 -2.97
C LEU A 184 19.74 -1.10 -1.72
N LEU A 185 18.58 -0.55 -1.31
CA LEU A 185 18.49 0.26 -0.08
C LEU A 185 18.80 -0.57 1.18
N TRP A 186 18.38 -1.84 1.23
CA TRP A 186 18.78 -2.76 2.30
C TRP A 186 20.29 -2.94 2.37
N ALA A 187 20.95 -3.17 1.23
CA ALA A 187 22.40 -3.31 1.18
C ALA A 187 23.11 -2.05 1.69
N LEU A 188 22.63 -0.86 1.30
CA LEU A 188 23.14 0.41 1.79
C LEU A 188 22.91 0.61 3.29
N ALA A 189 21.72 0.27 3.79
CA ALA A 189 21.41 0.38 5.21
C ALA A 189 22.28 -0.55 6.07
N LEU A 190 22.48 -1.80 5.62
CA LEU A 190 23.37 -2.76 6.30
C LEU A 190 24.83 -2.33 6.22
N PHE A 191 25.27 -1.81 5.08
CA PHE A 191 26.62 -1.27 4.94
C PHE A 191 26.86 -0.06 5.86
N SER A 192 25.87 0.83 5.98
CA SER A 192 25.94 1.97 6.90
C SER A 192 26.07 1.57 8.37
N LEU A 193 25.56 0.40 8.77
CA LEU A 193 25.76 -0.12 10.12
C LEU A 193 27.19 -0.62 10.38
N THR A 194 27.94 -0.93 9.33
CA THR A 194 29.33 -1.41 9.44
C THR A 194 30.36 -0.28 9.41
N LEU A 195 30.03 0.87 8.82
CA LEU A 195 30.91 2.02 8.76
C LEU A 195 30.72 2.87 10.01
N SER A 196 31.79 3.02 10.78
CA SER A 196 31.79 3.96 11.89
C SER A 196 31.82 5.41 11.35
N PRO A 197 31.26 6.39 12.08
CA PRO A 197 31.28 7.80 11.65
C PRO A 197 32.70 8.35 11.41
N GLU A 198 33.69 7.79 12.10
CA GLU A 198 35.12 8.06 11.97
C GLU A 198 35.74 7.52 10.68
N ASP A 199 35.31 6.35 10.20
CA ASP A 199 35.72 5.83 8.87
C ASP A 199 35.22 6.74 7.74
N MET A 200 34.00 7.28 7.86
CA MET A 200 33.39 8.16 6.85
C MET A 200 34.04 9.54 6.75
N ALA A 201 34.66 10.03 7.83
CA ALA A 201 35.37 11.31 7.86
C ALA A 201 36.77 11.25 7.19
N SER A 202 37.23 10.05 6.83
CA SER A 202 38.55 9.80 6.22
C SER A 202 38.55 9.71 4.68
N PHE A 203 37.37 9.79 4.05
CA PHE A 203 37.16 9.83 2.59
C PHE A 203 36.86 11.26 2.12
#